data_AF-A0A839A747-F1
#
_entry.id   AF-A0A839A747-F1
#
_cell.length_a   1.000
_cell.length_b   1.000
_cell.length_c   1.000
_cell.angle_alpha   90.00
_cell.angle_beta   90.00
_cell.angle_gamma   90.00
#
_symmetry.space_group_name_H-M   'P 1'
#
loop_
_entity.id
_entity.type
_entity.pdbx_description
1 polymer ?
#
loop_
_entity_poly.entity_id
_entity_poly.type
_entity_poly.pdbx_seq_one_letter_code
_entity_poly.pdbx_strand_id
1 'polypeptide(L)'
;MREKLKRRTKLDRILSTYKKFHYEIIIEQATIFQALNKYYRQHLTLDSEIIHVFEYLQAAGYDFFILTNGPSFDQRNKLNTLHTNRWILENHWFISEELNGSKPDIEVFNQVTEELGYLSYEFTYIGDKLY
;
A
#
# COMPACT_ATOMS: atom_id res chain seq x y z
N MET A 1 6.23 -4.99 25.26
CA MET A 1 7.42 -4.12 25.06
C MET A 1 7.53 -3.57 23.64
N ARG A 2 7.44 -4.42 22.58
CA ARG A 2 7.54 -4.02 21.15
C ARG A 2 6.48 -2.99 20.69
N GLU A 3 5.22 -3.12 21.11
CA GLU A 3 4.16 -2.16 20.71
C GLU A 3 4.37 -0.75 21.25
N LYS A 4 4.78 -0.62 22.53
CA LYS A 4 5.08 0.68 23.14
C LYS A 4 6.24 1.37 22.40
N LEU A 5 7.25 0.60 22.00
CA LEU A 5 8.37 1.10 21.20
C LEU A 5 7.91 1.55 19.80
N LYS A 6 7.11 0.74 19.09
CA LYS A 6 6.54 1.09 17.76
C LYS A 6 5.65 2.34 17.82
N ARG A 7 4.88 2.52 18.91
CA ARG A 7 4.08 3.73 19.14
C ARG A 7 4.96 4.95 19.34
N ARG A 8 6.02 4.84 20.17
CA ARG A 8 6.99 5.93 20.42
C ARG A 8 7.66 6.37 19.12
N THR A 9 8.15 5.42 18.30
CA THR A 9 8.76 5.73 17.00
C THR A 9 7.82 6.45 16.04
N LYS A 10 6.51 6.14 16.04
CA LYS A 10 5.53 6.83 15.20
C LYS A 10 5.28 8.27 15.66
N LEU A 11 5.20 8.51 16.97
CA LEU A 11 5.09 9.86 17.54
C LEU A 11 6.33 10.70 17.21
N ASP A 12 7.52 10.13 17.40
CA ASP A 12 8.78 10.81 17.10
C ASP A 12 8.85 11.23 15.63
N ARG A 13 8.36 10.39 14.70
CA ARG A 13 8.28 10.74 13.28
C ARG A 13 7.33 11.90 13.03
N ILE A 14 6.15 11.93 13.66
CA ILE A 14 5.19 13.03 13.50
C ILE A 14 5.82 14.34 14.00
N LEU A 15 6.35 14.36 15.22
CA LEU A 15 7.02 15.52 15.80
C LEU A 15 8.17 16.01 14.92
N SER A 16 9.00 15.10 14.43
CA SER A 16 10.14 15.41 13.55
C SER A 16 9.70 15.97 12.20
N THR A 17 8.61 15.45 11.62
CA THR A 17 8.05 15.95 10.36
C THR A 17 7.55 17.38 10.51
N TYR A 18 6.78 17.70 11.54
CA TYR A 18 6.31 19.07 11.77
C TYR A 18 7.47 20.04 12.00
N LYS A 19 8.46 19.64 12.81
CA LYS A 19 9.69 20.43 13.02
C LYS A 19 10.45 20.69 11.71
N LYS A 20 10.55 19.70 10.82
CA LYS A 20 11.18 19.83 9.51
C LYS A 20 10.49 20.88 8.63
N PHE A 21 9.17 21.03 8.75
CA PHE A 21 8.40 22.04 8.05
C PHE A 21 8.26 23.35 8.84
N HIS A 22 9.06 23.55 9.89
CA HIS A 22 9.05 24.74 10.75
C HIS A 22 7.72 24.99 11.47
N TYR A 23 6.96 23.93 11.75
CA TYR A 23 5.77 23.98 12.60
C TYR A 23 6.05 23.37 13.96
N GLU A 24 5.50 24.00 15.00
CA GLU A 24 5.51 23.47 16.36
C GLU A 24 4.20 22.75 16.65
N ILE A 25 4.30 21.55 17.22
CA ILE A 25 3.16 20.80 17.75
C ILE A 25 3.52 20.20 19.10
N ILE A 26 2.54 20.07 19.99
CA ILE A 26 2.71 19.40 21.28
C ILE A 26 2.48 17.89 21.16
N ILE A 27 2.97 17.12 22.13
CA ILE A 27 2.83 15.65 22.17
C ILE A 27 1.36 15.21 22.09
N GLU A 28 0.45 15.97 22.71
CA GLU A 28 -0.98 15.69 22.67
C GLU A 28 -1.54 15.78 21.25
N GLN A 29 -1.19 16.81 20.48
CA GLN A 29 -1.58 16.96 19.08
C GLN A 29 -0.99 15.84 18.21
N ALA A 30 0.27 15.47 18.41
CA ALA A 30 0.88 14.34 17.72
C ALA A 30 0.17 13.01 18.03
N THR A 31 -0.30 12.85 19.27
CA THR A 31 -1.07 11.67 19.71
C THR A 31 -2.45 11.64 19.04
N ILE A 32 -3.15 12.78 18.99
CA ILE A 32 -4.43 12.91 18.27
C ILE A 32 -4.24 12.60 16.78
N PHE A 33 -3.22 13.17 16.14
CA PHE A 33 -2.90 12.88 14.75
C PHE A 33 -2.68 11.39 14.52
N GLN A 34 -1.90 10.74 15.39
CA GLN A 34 -1.66 9.30 15.29
C GLN A 34 -2.95 8.48 15.42
N ALA A 35 -3.84 8.86 16.34
CA ALA A 35 -5.13 8.20 16.54
C ALA A 35 -6.06 8.38 15.34
N LEU A 36 -6.22 9.61 14.84
CA LEU A 36 -7.01 9.91 13.64
C LEU A 36 -6.47 9.18 12.41
N ASN A 37 -5.16 9.23 12.20
CA ASN A 37 -4.51 8.53 11.11
C ASN A 37 -4.70 7.00 11.18
N LYS A 38 -4.74 6.41 12.39
CA LYS A 38 -5.09 4.99 12.54
C LYS A 38 -6.55 4.74 12.19
N TYR A 39 -7.46 5.58 12.69
CA TYR A 39 -8.89 5.47 12.42
C TYR A 39 -9.18 5.55 10.91
N TYR A 40 -8.72 6.61 10.22
CA TYR A 40 -9.00 6.79 8.80
C TYR A 40 -8.36 5.73 7.91
N ARG A 41 -7.22 5.14 8.29
CA ARG A 41 -6.63 3.99 7.55
C ARG A 41 -7.52 2.75 7.56
N GLN A 42 -8.38 2.60 8.57
CA GLN A 42 -9.34 1.50 8.69
C GLN A 42 -10.69 1.82 8.01
N HIS A 43 -10.84 3.03 7.46
CA HIS A 43 -12.06 3.50 6.79
C HIS A 43 -11.75 4.05 5.40
N LEU A 44 -10.65 3.59 4.79
CA LEU A 44 -10.32 3.94 3.41
C LEU A 44 -11.36 3.34 2.46
N THR A 45 -11.66 4.08 1.40
CA THR A 45 -12.50 3.64 0.31
C THR A 45 -11.74 3.80 -1.00
N LEU A 46 -12.07 2.97 -1.99
CA LEU A 46 -11.57 3.19 -3.35
C LEU A 46 -12.26 4.42 -3.94
N ASP A 47 -11.48 5.22 -4.67
CA ASP A 47 -12.02 6.31 -5.46
C ASP A 47 -12.95 5.76 -6.55
N SER A 48 -14.07 6.44 -6.80
CA SER A 48 -15.01 6.07 -7.87
C SER A 48 -14.35 6.05 -9.25
N GLU A 49 -13.35 6.88 -9.50
CA GLU A 49 -12.63 6.87 -10.77
C GLU A 49 -11.83 5.57 -10.96
N ILE A 50 -11.23 5.04 -9.89
CA ILE A 50 -10.51 3.76 -9.92
C ILE A 50 -11.48 2.61 -10.16
N ILE A 51 -12.69 2.68 -9.60
CA ILE A 51 -13.74 1.70 -9.86
C ILE A 51 -14.10 1.67 -11.35
N HIS A 52 -14.33 2.82 -11.98
CA HIS A 52 -14.62 2.88 -13.42
C HIS A 52 -13.46 2.34 -14.27
N VAL A 53 -12.21 2.57 -13.86
CA VAL A 53 -11.04 1.99 -14.55
C VAL A 53 -11.04 0.47 -14.44
N PHE A 54 -11.32 -0.10 -13.26
CA PHE A 54 -11.43 -1.56 -13.12
C PHE A 54 -12.56 -2.14 -13.96
N GLU A 55 -13.75 -1.53 -13.97
CA GLU A 55 -14.87 -1.97 -14.79
C GLU A 55 -14.53 -1.98 -16.29
N TYR A 56 -13.93 -0.88 -16.76
CA TYR A 56 -13.54 -0.74 -18.16
C TYR A 56 -12.51 -1.79 -18.59
N LEU A 57 -11.45 -1.96 -17.79
CA LEU A 57 -10.38 -2.91 -18.11
C LEU A 57 -10.83 -4.36 -17.96
N GLN A 58 -11.68 -4.67 -16.99
CA GLN A 58 -12.26 -6.01 -16.84
C GLN A 58 -13.15 -6.36 -18.03
N ALA A 59 -13.98 -5.42 -18.50
CA ALA A 59 -14.81 -5.61 -19.69
C ALA A 59 -13.99 -5.81 -20.98
N ALA A 60 -12.77 -5.25 -21.02
CA ALA A 60 -11.81 -5.47 -22.09
C ALA A 60 -11.00 -6.78 -21.96
N GLY A 61 -11.22 -7.56 -20.90
CA GLY A 61 -10.59 -8.87 -20.70
C GLY A 61 -9.21 -8.83 -20.05
N TYR A 62 -8.85 -7.73 -19.37
CA TYR A 62 -7.59 -7.65 -18.63
C TYR A 62 -7.72 -8.27 -17.23
N ASP A 63 -6.69 -9.02 -16.84
CA ASP A 63 -6.48 -9.46 -15.47
C ASP A 63 -5.78 -8.38 -14.65
N PHE A 64 -6.02 -8.40 -13.34
CA PHE A 64 -5.44 -7.46 -12.41
C PHE A 64 -4.57 -8.16 -11.36
N PHE A 65 -3.54 -7.44 -10.92
CA PHE A 65 -2.75 -7.79 -9.76
C PHE A 65 -2.35 -6.51 -9.01
N ILE A 66 -1.92 -6.66 -7.75
CA ILE A 66 -1.37 -5.57 -6.96
C ILE A 66 0.04 -5.95 -6.51
N LEU A 67 1.01 -5.06 -6.74
CA LEU A 67 2.33 -5.12 -6.11
C LEU A 67 2.54 -3.90 -5.22
N THR A 68 2.65 -4.10 -3.90
CA THR A 68 2.80 -3.01 -2.91
C THR A 68 4.01 -3.20 -2.00
N ASN A 69 4.65 -2.09 -1.63
CA ASN A 69 5.80 -2.09 -0.73
C ASN A 69 5.37 -1.93 0.73
N GLY A 70 6.10 -2.56 1.63
CA GLY A 70 5.97 -2.37 3.08
C GLY A 70 5.53 -3.63 3.81
N PRO A 71 5.25 -3.52 5.13
CA PRO A 71 5.02 -4.69 5.96
C PRO A 71 3.77 -5.46 5.53
N SER A 72 3.89 -6.77 5.41
CA SER A 72 2.84 -7.71 4.96
C SER A 72 1.52 -7.45 5.67
N PHE A 73 1.53 -7.51 7.01
CA PHE A 73 0.33 -7.31 7.81
C PHE A 73 -0.34 -5.95 7.56
N ASP A 74 0.45 -4.87 7.49
CA ASP A 74 -0.07 -3.53 7.32
C ASP A 74 -0.65 -3.34 5.89
N GLN A 75 -0.03 -3.94 4.86
CA GLN A 75 -0.48 -3.88 3.47
C GLN A 75 -1.71 -4.76 3.21
N ARG A 76 -1.76 -6.01 3.71
CA ARG A 76 -2.94 -6.88 3.59
C ARG A 76 -4.17 -6.22 4.22
N ASN A 77 -4.02 -5.63 5.41
CA ASN A 77 -5.11 -4.90 6.04
C ASN A 77 -5.59 -3.70 5.20
N LYS A 78 -4.69 -2.99 4.53
CA LYS A 78 -5.07 -1.89 3.63
C LYS A 78 -5.89 -2.40 2.45
N LEU A 79 -5.44 -3.47 1.80
CA LEU A 79 -6.15 -4.08 0.65
C LEU A 79 -7.54 -4.59 1.04
N ASN A 80 -7.63 -5.26 2.19
CA ASN A 80 -8.90 -5.69 2.76
C ASN A 80 -9.85 -4.53 3.08
N THR A 81 -9.33 -3.45 3.69
CA THR A 81 -10.11 -2.24 4.00
C THR A 81 -10.65 -1.58 2.73
N LEU A 82 -9.85 -1.56 1.67
CA LEU A 82 -10.24 -1.03 0.36
C LEU A 82 -11.17 -1.98 -0.43
N HIS A 83 -11.44 -3.18 0.09
CA HIS A 83 -12.22 -4.22 -0.57
C HIS A 83 -11.73 -4.52 -2.01
N THR A 84 -10.41 -4.53 -2.21
CA THR A 84 -9.82 -4.79 -3.54
C THR A 84 -10.12 -6.19 -4.04
N ASN A 85 -10.49 -7.12 -3.15
CA ASN A 85 -10.85 -8.51 -3.47
C ASN A 85 -12.10 -8.64 -4.34
N ARG A 86 -12.89 -7.55 -4.49
CA ARG A 86 -14.00 -7.48 -5.46
C ARG A 86 -13.52 -7.49 -6.91
N TRP A 87 -12.29 -7.05 -7.15
CA TRP A 87 -11.69 -6.87 -8.48
C TRP A 87 -10.46 -7.75 -8.69
N ILE A 88 -9.67 -7.96 -7.63
CA ILE A 88 -8.35 -8.59 -7.68
C ILE A 88 -8.30 -9.69 -6.61
N LEU A 89 -8.19 -10.95 -7.04
CA LEU A 89 -8.11 -12.09 -6.12
C LEU A 89 -6.92 -11.97 -5.17
N GLU A 90 -7.06 -12.49 -3.94
CA GLU A 90 -6.02 -12.36 -2.92
C GLU A 90 -4.69 -13.05 -3.29
N ASN A 91 -4.73 -14.09 -4.12
CA ASN A 91 -3.54 -14.74 -4.68
C ASN A 91 -2.86 -13.89 -5.78
N HIS A 92 -3.43 -12.76 -6.17
CA HIS A 92 -2.78 -11.76 -7.03
C HIS A 92 -2.39 -10.50 -6.25
N TRP A 93 -2.30 -10.61 -4.91
CA TRP A 93 -1.76 -9.56 -4.05
C TRP A 93 -0.34 -9.88 -3.63
N PHE A 94 0.59 -9.16 -4.24
CA PHE A 94 2.01 -9.29 -4.02
C PHE A 94 2.51 -8.20 -3.08
N ILE A 95 3.14 -8.59 -1.97
CA ILE A 95 3.66 -7.65 -0.98
C ILE A 95 5.16 -7.84 -0.87
N SER A 96 5.89 -6.74 -1.02
CA SER A 96 7.33 -6.79 -1.20
C SER A 96 8.09 -7.43 -0.02
N GLU A 97 7.61 -7.27 1.22
CA GLU A 97 8.18 -7.92 2.40
C GLU A 97 8.12 -9.46 2.30
N GLU A 98 7.09 -10.00 1.64
CA GLU A 98 6.91 -11.45 1.44
C GLU A 98 7.81 -11.97 0.31
N LEU A 99 8.16 -11.09 -0.64
CA LEU A 99 9.03 -11.36 -1.79
C LEU A 99 10.53 -11.13 -1.47
N ASN A 100 10.86 -10.82 -0.21
CA ASN A 100 12.22 -10.46 0.22
C ASN A 100 12.88 -9.34 -0.63
N GLY A 101 12.07 -8.41 -1.13
CA GLY A 101 12.52 -7.31 -1.97
C GLY A 101 11.66 -6.06 -1.81
N SER A 102 11.94 -5.04 -2.61
CA SER A 102 11.10 -3.86 -2.71
C SER A 102 11.18 -3.26 -4.09
N LYS A 103 10.04 -2.78 -4.62
CA LYS A 103 10.09 -1.91 -5.79
C LYS A 103 11.05 -0.74 -5.49
N PRO A 104 11.97 -0.40 -6.40
CA PRO A 104 11.97 -0.80 -7.81
C PRO A 104 12.88 -1.94 -8.24
N ASP A 105 13.33 -2.77 -7.31
CA ASP A 105 14.14 -3.92 -7.67
C ASP A 105 13.40 -4.79 -8.71
N ILE A 106 14.05 -4.99 -9.86
CA ILE A 106 13.49 -5.73 -11.00
C ILE A 106 13.15 -7.16 -10.61
N GLU A 107 13.87 -7.73 -9.64
CA GLU A 107 13.63 -9.09 -9.15
C GLU A 107 12.24 -9.27 -8.56
N VAL A 108 11.69 -8.23 -7.91
CA VAL A 108 10.33 -8.28 -7.37
C VAL A 108 9.30 -8.35 -8.49
N PHE A 109 9.54 -7.67 -9.62
CA PHE A 109 8.65 -7.75 -10.78
C PHE A 109 8.79 -9.12 -11.46
N ASN A 110 10.01 -9.64 -11.62
CA ASN A 110 10.25 -10.95 -12.22
C ASN A 110 9.51 -12.06 -11.46
N GLN A 111 9.61 -12.08 -10.12
CA GLN A 111 8.90 -13.04 -9.28
C GLN A 111 7.37 -12.99 -9.49
N VAL A 112 6.81 -11.78 -9.57
CA VAL A 112 5.38 -11.59 -9.83
C VAL A 112 4.99 -12.11 -11.21
N THR A 113 5.79 -11.82 -12.24
CA THR A 113 5.51 -12.30 -13.60
C THR A 113 5.59 -13.82 -13.71
N GLU A 114 6.55 -14.44 -13.00
CA GLU A 114 6.71 -15.90 -12.94
C GLU A 114 5.52 -16.57 -12.24
N GLU A 115 5.06 -16.02 -11.10
CA GLU A 115 3.93 -16.57 -10.34
C GLU A 115 2.60 -16.47 -11.11
N LEU A 116 2.42 -15.40 -11.89
CA LEU A 116 1.21 -15.21 -12.72
C LEU A 116 1.26 -15.99 -14.04
N GLY A 117 2.44 -16.44 -14.48
CA GLY A 117 2.60 -17.28 -15.67
C GLY A 117 2.37 -16.57 -17.02
N TYR A 118 2.39 -15.23 -17.04
CA TYR A 118 2.35 -14.46 -18.29
C TYR A 118 3.76 -14.08 -18.75
N LEU A 119 3.90 -13.73 -20.02
CA LEU A 119 5.13 -13.22 -20.62
C LEU A 119 5.33 -11.75 -20.24
N SER A 120 6.59 -11.32 -20.15
CA SER A 120 6.93 -9.97 -19.68
C SER A 120 6.28 -8.83 -20.47
N TYR A 121 6.01 -9.03 -21.76
CA TYR A 121 5.33 -8.04 -22.61
C TYR A 121 3.81 -7.98 -22.43
N GLU A 122 3.23 -8.90 -21.66
CA GLU A 122 1.80 -8.95 -21.34
C GLU A 122 1.47 -8.13 -20.08
N PHE A 123 2.48 -7.59 -19.41
CA PHE A 123 2.33 -6.76 -18.22
C PHE A 123 2.31 -5.28 -18.55
N THR A 124 1.39 -4.56 -17.91
CA THR A 124 1.42 -3.10 -17.83
C THR A 124 1.47 -2.69 -16.36
N TYR A 125 2.50 -1.94 -15.97
CA TYR A 125 2.62 -1.37 -14.63
C TYR A 125 1.92 -0.01 -14.56
N ILE A 126 1.03 0.14 -13.57
CA ILE A 126 0.37 1.41 -13.25
C ILE A 126 0.77 1.79 -11.83
N GLY A 127 1.37 2.98 -11.67
CA GLY A 127 1.77 3.49 -10.37
C GLY A 127 2.05 5.00 -10.40
N ASP A 128 2.07 5.62 -9.22
CA ASP A 128 2.38 7.05 -9.05
C ASP A 128 3.88 7.35 -9.20
N LYS A 129 4.71 6.30 -9.29
CA LYS A 129 6.17 6.35 -9.22
C LYS A 129 6.78 5.37 -10.21
N LEU A 130 7.61 5.90 -11.12
CA LEU A 130 8.28 5.18 -12.22
C LEU A 130 9.70 4.71 -11.91
N TYR A 131 10.17 4.95 -10.69
CA TYR A 131 11.57 4.70 -10.34
C TYR A 131 11.71 3.37 -9.68
#